data_AF-A0A7S1W2C7-F1
#
_entry.id   AF-A0A7S1W2C7-F1
#
_cell.length_a   1.000
_cell.length_b   1.000
_cell.length_c   1.000
_cell.angle_alpha   90.00
_cell.angle_beta   90.00
_cell.angle_gamma   90.00
#
_symmetry.space_group_name_H-M   'P 1'
#
loop_
_entity.id
_entity.type
_entity.pdbx_description
1 polymer ?
#
loop_
_entity_poly.entity_id
_entity_poly.type
_entity_poly.pdbx_seq_one_letter_code
_entity_poly.pdbx_strand_id
1 'polypeptide(L)'
;MAAVQSPPSGNSADLRGMIRQVLSEEANKRRADANRIGFAPAEAQGSSRYASSGSNPHRADSGAGSPDDRFRALRDRVATLEDVLIKSEADRAAVYERCDQATQSLRAAHEERAALIHSLHEAGASSANAVELEAAQREVMALRDHVERLEYEKTAATTRAEEAERNVKQLKKEKKRILAETDGVSLADLHYSNERLSAQLTQLQRQQQAHEGQERAADANRIAELDMAVRTLTNELTAVEQRVATSRAAHDDERRRLQEQLDRQFRDFSVERAECDAVVQAMGSKLEALNFRVDHLQSENAQLKQQLITAQAQAAALQATHTSVGRVKR
;
A
#
# COMPACT_ATOMS: atom_id res chain seq x y z
N MET A 1 12.68 53.97 87.66
CA MET A 1 12.15 54.68 86.48
C MET A 1 13.11 54.47 85.32
N ALA A 2 12.71 53.66 84.34
CA ALA A 2 13.34 53.59 83.02
C ALA A 2 12.21 53.24 82.05
N ALA A 3 11.90 54.15 81.12
CA ALA A 3 10.85 54.00 80.13
C ALA A 3 11.37 53.20 78.93
N VAL A 4 10.70 52.10 78.61
CA VAL A 4 10.93 51.32 77.39
C VAL A 4 10.04 51.91 76.30
N GLN A 5 10.64 52.53 75.28
CA GLN A 5 9.95 53.00 74.08
C GLN A 5 9.74 51.83 73.11
N SER A 6 8.50 51.57 72.75
CA SER A 6 8.10 50.62 71.71
C SER A 6 8.37 51.20 70.30
N PRO A 7 8.80 50.39 69.32
CA PRO A 7 9.02 50.84 67.94
C PRO A 7 7.69 51.03 67.17
N PRO A 8 7.66 51.88 66.13
CA PRO A 8 6.43 52.24 65.42
C PRO A 8 5.91 51.11 64.52
N SER A 9 4.64 50.77 64.71
CA SER A 9 3.88 49.74 63.97
C SER A 9 3.37 50.23 62.60
N GLY A 10 4.27 50.64 61.70
CA GLY A 10 3.91 51.32 60.45
C GLY A 10 3.94 50.51 59.14
N ASN A 11 4.72 49.42 59.01
CA ASN A 11 5.12 48.92 57.67
C ASN A 11 4.46 47.61 57.19
N SER A 12 3.51 47.02 57.92
CA SER A 12 2.95 45.70 57.53
C SER A 12 1.83 45.76 56.49
N ALA A 13 1.20 46.93 56.31
CA ALA A 13 0.13 47.13 55.32
C ALA A 13 0.69 47.28 53.89
N ASP A 14 1.81 47.99 53.74
CA ASP A 14 2.47 48.21 52.44
C ASP A 14 3.05 46.93 51.84
N LEU A 15 3.63 46.05 52.67
CA LEU A 15 4.20 44.79 52.17
C LEU A 15 3.12 43.83 51.63
N ARG A 16 1.94 43.79 52.27
CA ARG A 16 0.80 42.98 51.82
C ARG A 16 0.14 43.56 50.57
N GLY A 17 0.17 44.88 50.41
CA GLY A 17 -0.25 45.56 49.18
C GLY A 17 0.64 45.17 48.00
N MET A 18 1.96 45.26 48.18
CA MET A 18 2.94 44.89 47.14
C MET A 18 2.86 43.41 46.74
N ILE A 19 2.72 42.48 47.70
CA ILE A 19 2.57 41.05 47.40
C ILE A 19 1.29 40.78 46.59
N ARG A 20 0.17 41.45 46.90
CA ARG A 20 -1.07 41.35 46.12
C ARG A 20 -0.89 41.86 44.69
N GLN A 21 -0.18 42.97 44.52
CA GLN A 21 0.04 43.57 43.21
C GLN A 21 0.89 42.64 42.32
N VAL A 22 2.01 42.12 42.84
CA VAL A 22 2.91 41.21 42.11
C VAL A 22 2.19 39.91 41.71
N LEU A 23 1.43 39.30 42.61
CA LEU A 23 0.68 38.06 42.28
C LEU A 23 -0.42 38.30 41.23
N SER A 24 -1.04 39.48 41.23
CA SER A 24 -2.05 39.84 40.22
C SER A 24 -1.44 40.08 38.83
N GLU A 25 -0.27 40.71 38.78
CA GLU A 25 0.46 40.98 37.53
C GLU A 25 0.98 39.67 36.93
N GLU A 26 1.49 38.75 37.75
CA GLU A 26 1.95 37.41 37.34
C GLU A 26 0.80 36.56 36.76
N ALA A 27 -0.38 36.60 37.40
CA ALA A 27 -1.57 35.88 36.94
C ALA A 27 -2.11 36.43 35.60
N ASN A 28 -2.06 37.75 35.40
CA ASN A 28 -2.48 38.38 34.16
C ASN A 28 -1.51 38.09 33.01
N LYS A 29 -0.21 38.01 33.28
CA LYS A 29 0.81 37.66 32.28
C LYS A 29 0.64 36.23 31.76
N ARG A 30 0.35 35.27 32.66
CA ARG A 30 0.08 33.86 32.28
C ARG A 30 -1.22 33.69 31.50
N ARG A 31 -2.25 34.49 31.76
CA ARG A 31 -3.48 34.51 30.95
C ARG A 31 -3.24 35.07 29.55
N ALA A 32 -2.39 36.09 29.42
CA ALA A 32 -2.01 36.63 28.11
C ALA A 32 -1.22 35.61 27.28
N ASP A 33 -0.33 34.84 27.91
CA ASP A 33 0.43 33.77 27.25
C ASP A 33 -0.46 32.57 26.85
N ALA A 34 -1.46 32.22 27.67
CA ALA A 34 -2.42 31.17 27.34
C ALA A 34 -3.32 31.54 26.15
N ASN A 35 -3.73 32.80 26.02
CA ASN A 35 -4.52 33.28 24.87
C ASN A 35 -3.69 33.39 23.58
N ARG A 36 -2.35 33.39 23.66
CA ARG A 36 -1.46 33.42 22.50
C ARG A 36 -1.28 32.05 21.83
N ILE A 37 -1.60 30.97 22.55
CA ILE A 37 -1.54 29.59 22.07
C ILE A 37 -2.98 29.17 21.74
N GLY A 38 -3.44 29.53 20.54
CA GLY A 38 -4.82 29.36 20.10
C GLY A 38 -5.36 27.94 20.22
N PHE A 39 -6.42 27.77 21.00
CA PHE A 39 -7.31 26.61 20.99
C PHE A 39 -8.68 27.04 20.44
N ALA A 40 -8.95 26.66 19.19
CA ALA A 40 -10.31 26.70 18.64
C ALA A 40 -11.11 25.48 19.16
N PRO A 41 -12.37 25.63 19.59
CA PRO A 41 -13.19 24.49 19.98
C PRO A 41 -13.80 23.84 18.74
N ALA A 42 -13.51 22.55 18.52
CA ALA A 42 -14.18 21.75 17.49
C ALA A 42 -15.57 21.33 17.99
N GLU A 43 -16.59 21.74 17.25
CA GLU A 43 -17.99 21.38 17.47
C GLU A 43 -18.23 19.90 17.19
N ALA A 44 -19.00 19.28 18.07
CA ALA A 44 -19.56 17.96 17.92
C ALA A 44 -20.80 18.01 17.02
N GLN A 45 -20.81 17.22 15.95
CA GLN A 45 -22.04 16.73 15.32
C GLN A 45 -21.87 15.26 14.95
N GLY A 46 -22.90 14.48 15.29
CA GLY A 46 -22.90 13.04 15.21
C GLY A 46 -23.45 12.49 13.90
N SER A 47 -23.51 11.15 13.90
CA SER A 47 -24.39 10.30 13.11
C SER A 47 -23.90 9.89 11.71
N SER A 48 -23.43 8.64 11.59
CA SER A 48 -23.99 7.72 10.59
C SER A 48 -23.78 6.27 11.01
N ARG A 49 -24.77 5.45 10.68
CA ARG A 49 -25.07 4.10 11.15
C ARG A 49 -24.86 3.09 10.01
N TYR A 50 -24.34 1.91 10.34
CA TYR A 50 -24.46 0.58 9.69
C TYR A 50 -23.94 0.34 8.25
N ALA A 51 -22.94 -0.56 8.14
CA ALA A 51 -22.89 -1.75 7.26
C ALA A 51 -21.58 -2.53 7.56
N SER A 52 -21.63 -3.66 8.29
CA SER A 52 -21.65 -5.05 7.80
C SER A 52 -20.46 -5.48 6.91
N SER A 53 -19.57 -6.32 7.46
CA SER A 53 -19.19 -7.66 6.93
C SER A 53 -17.72 -8.01 7.19
N GLY A 54 -17.51 -8.97 8.11
CA GLY A 54 -16.56 -10.08 7.97
C GLY A 54 -15.06 -9.81 7.82
N SER A 55 -14.32 -9.92 8.93
CA SER A 55 -13.03 -10.66 8.97
C SER A 55 -12.41 -10.73 10.37
N ASN A 56 -12.23 -11.96 10.87
CA ASN A 56 -11.27 -12.47 11.87
C ASN A 56 -11.20 -11.88 13.30
N PRO A 57 -11.55 -12.69 14.33
CA PRO A 57 -11.35 -12.34 15.73
C PRO A 57 -10.05 -12.96 16.27
N HIS A 58 -8.89 -12.54 15.76
CA HIS A 58 -7.60 -12.79 16.43
C HIS A 58 -6.60 -11.68 16.09
N ARG A 59 -6.96 -10.46 16.45
CA ARG A 59 -5.95 -9.46 16.79
C ARG A 59 -6.33 -8.96 18.16
N ALA A 60 -5.60 -9.45 19.16
CA ALA A 60 -5.54 -8.81 20.46
C ALA A 60 -5.03 -7.39 20.19
N ASP A 61 -5.96 -6.49 19.95
CA ASP A 61 -5.75 -5.06 20.06
C ASP A 61 -5.60 -4.80 21.55
N SER A 62 -4.38 -5.03 22.03
CA SER A 62 -3.91 -4.47 23.27
C SER A 62 -3.98 -2.96 23.09
N GLY A 63 -5.14 -2.38 23.39
CA GLY A 63 -5.42 -0.94 23.51
C GLY A 63 -4.65 -0.29 24.66
N ALA A 64 -3.44 -0.77 24.92
CA ALA A 64 -2.43 -0.04 25.63
C ALA A 64 -1.73 0.81 24.57
N GLY A 65 -2.10 2.10 24.49
CA GLY A 65 -1.40 3.07 23.64
C GLY A 65 0.12 2.96 23.77
N SER A 66 0.84 3.52 22.79
CA SER A 66 2.30 3.51 22.79
C SER A 66 2.81 3.86 24.19
N PRO A 67 3.88 3.23 24.71
CA PRO A 67 4.50 3.67 25.95
C PRO A 67 4.65 5.20 26.00
N ASP A 68 4.96 5.83 24.86
CA ASP A 68 5.02 7.29 24.70
C ASP A 68 3.68 7.99 24.94
N ASP A 69 2.57 7.42 24.48
CA ASP A 69 1.22 7.96 24.71
C ASP A 69 0.83 7.86 26.20
N ARG A 70 1.25 6.77 26.87
CA ARG A 70 1.06 6.60 28.31
C ARG A 70 1.89 7.58 29.13
N PHE A 71 3.15 7.81 28.77
CA PHE A 71 4.00 8.82 29.41
C PHE A 71 3.46 10.23 29.20
N ARG A 72 2.97 10.56 28.00
CA ARG A 72 2.31 11.85 27.73
C ARG A 72 1.05 12.02 28.57
N ALA A 73 0.17 11.01 28.60
CA ALA A 73 -1.06 11.06 29.40
C ALA A 73 -0.78 11.21 30.91
N LEU A 74 0.25 10.54 31.43
CA LEU A 74 0.69 10.70 32.82
C LEU A 74 1.23 12.11 33.09
N ARG A 75 2.03 12.66 32.17
CA ARG A 75 2.54 14.04 32.29
C ARG A 75 1.41 15.06 32.28
N ASP A 76 0.45 14.93 31.37
CA ASP A 76 -0.72 15.83 31.28
C ASP A 76 -1.61 15.73 32.53
N ARG A 77 -1.75 14.52 33.07
CA ARG A 77 -2.48 14.29 34.33
C ARG A 77 -1.77 14.90 35.54
N VAL A 78 -0.43 14.86 35.58
CA VAL A 78 0.35 15.54 36.64
C VAL A 78 0.18 17.05 36.52
N ALA A 79 0.29 17.62 35.31
CA ALA A 79 0.12 19.05 35.09
C ALA A 79 -1.28 19.54 35.49
N THR A 80 -2.33 18.81 35.11
CA THR A 80 -3.71 19.16 35.50
C THR A 80 -3.94 19.04 37.00
N LEU A 81 -3.38 18.03 37.68
CA LEU A 81 -3.44 17.93 39.13
C LEU A 81 -2.68 19.06 39.84
N GLU A 82 -1.55 19.50 39.30
CA GLU A 82 -0.81 20.66 39.81
C GLU A 82 -1.64 21.93 39.71
N ASP A 83 -2.29 22.18 38.57
CA ASP A 83 -3.18 23.33 38.39
C ASP A 83 -4.39 23.31 39.34
N VAL A 84 -5.02 22.14 39.52
CA VAL A 84 -6.13 21.98 40.47
C VAL A 84 -5.66 22.17 41.91
N LEU A 85 -4.46 21.72 42.25
CA LEU A 85 -3.88 21.90 43.58
C LEU A 85 -3.56 23.36 43.87
N ILE A 86 -3.01 24.10 42.89
CA ILE A 86 -2.77 25.54 43.01
C ILE A 86 -4.10 26.29 43.22
N LYS A 87 -5.13 25.99 42.43
CA LYS A 87 -6.46 26.62 42.56
C LYS A 87 -7.10 26.31 43.92
N SER A 88 -7.08 25.04 44.35
CA SER A 88 -7.63 24.65 45.64
C SER A 88 -6.86 25.19 46.84
N GLU A 89 -5.53 25.40 46.74
CA GLU A 89 -4.75 26.09 47.76
C GLU A 89 -5.11 27.59 47.83
N ALA A 90 -5.35 28.24 46.70
CA ALA A 90 -5.83 29.62 46.64
C ALA A 90 -7.26 29.77 47.21
N ASP A 91 -8.17 28.87 46.84
CA ASP A 91 -9.54 28.84 47.35
C ASP A 91 -9.55 28.61 48.88
N ARG A 92 -8.71 27.70 49.36
CA ARG A 92 -8.54 27.47 50.80
C ARG A 92 -8.07 28.73 51.52
N ALA A 93 -7.09 29.45 50.97
CA ALA A 93 -6.61 30.72 51.55
C ALA A 93 -7.73 31.77 51.61
N ALA A 94 -8.54 31.89 50.55
CA ALA A 94 -9.68 32.80 50.51
C ALA A 94 -10.79 32.42 51.52
N VAL A 95 -11.01 31.13 51.77
CA VAL A 95 -11.96 30.66 52.78
C VAL A 95 -11.47 30.99 54.20
N TYR A 96 -10.19 30.79 54.50
CA TYR A 96 -9.62 31.21 55.79
C TYR A 96 -9.73 32.72 56.00
N GLU A 97 -9.49 33.54 54.97
CA GLU A 97 -9.67 34.99 55.06
C GLU A 97 -11.12 35.37 55.38
N ARG A 98 -12.11 34.68 54.79
CA ARG A 98 -13.53 34.88 55.15
C ARG A 98 -13.85 34.44 56.57
N CYS A 99 -13.27 33.34 57.06
CA CYS A 99 -13.40 32.93 58.45
C CYS A 99 -12.85 33.99 59.42
N ASP A 100 -11.70 34.56 59.09
CA ASP A 100 -11.07 35.60 59.89
C ASP A 100 -11.92 36.88 59.90
N GLN A 101 -12.44 37.30 58.75
CA GLN A 101 -13.36 38.44 58.63
C GLN A 101 -14.65 38.20 59.43
N ALA A 102 -15.30 37.05 59.27
CA ALA A 102 -16.53 36.71 60.02
C ALA A 102 -16.28 36.68 61.54
N THR A 103 -15.12 36.17 61.97
CA THR A 103 -14.73 36.15 63.39
C THR A 103 -14.49 37.55 63.94
N GLN A 104 -13.88 38.45 63.15
CA GLN A 104 -13.68 39.85 63.53
C GLN A 104 -15.02 40.60 63.62
N SER A 105 -15.90 40.46 62.63
CA SER A 105 -17.24 41.08 62.65
C SER A 105 -18.08 40.59 63.83
N LEU A 106 -18.02 39.29 64.14
CA LEU A 106 -18.72 38.74 65.30
C LEU A 106 -18.20 39.31 66.62
N ARG A 107 -16.87 39.47 66.78
CA ARG A 107 -16.28 40.12 67.97
C ARG A 107 -16.75 41.57 68.09
N ALA A 108 -16.69 42.34 67.01
CA ALA A 108 -17.16 43.72 66.99
C ALA A 108 -18.65 43.82 67.37
N ALA A 109 -19.51 42.96 66.80
CA ALA A 109 -20.93 42.93 67.12
C ALA A 109 -21.21 42.52 68.59
N HIS A 110 -20.42 41.60 69.16
CA HIS A 110 -20.51 41.28 70.60
C HIS A 110 -20.09 42.46 71.48
N GLU A 111 -19.04 43.19 71.10
CA GLU A 111 -18.56 44.38 71.81
C GLU A 111 -19.60 45.52 71.76
N GLU A 112 -20.18 45.79 70.59
CA GLU A 112 -21.26 46.76 70.41
C GLU A 112 -22.50 46.39 71.23
N ARG A 113 -22.92 45.13 71.19
CA ARG A 113 -24.03 44.63 72.00
C ARG A 113 -23.73 44.76 73.49
N ALA A 114 -22.52 44.45 73.94
CA ALA A 114 -22.13 44.58 75.33
C ALA A 114 -22.16 46.05 75.77
N ALA A 115 -21.62 46.96 74.96
CA ALA A 115 -21.66 48.40 75.23
C ALA A 115 -23.09 48.92 75.33
N LEU A 116 -23.99 48.49 74.44
CA LEU A 116 -25.40 48.93 74.43
C LEU A 116 -26.20 48.36 75.61
N ILE A 117 -25.89 47.13 76.05
CA ILE A 117 -26.46 46.56 77.29
C ILE A 117 -25.98 47.34 78.52
N HIS A 118 -24.69 47.71 78.57
CA HIS A 118 -24.15 48.52 79.66
C HIS A 118 -24.78 49.92 79.70
N SER A 119 -24.91 50.61 78.56
CA SER A 119 -25.58 51.91 78.50
C SER A 119 -27.05 51.84 78.88
N LEU A 120 -27.75 50.75 78.53
CA LEU A 120 -29.12 50.49 78.97
C LEU A 120 -29.24 50.31 80.49
N HIS A 121 -28.32 49.57 81.11
CA HIS A 121 -28.30 49.41 82.57
C HIS A 121 -28.03 50.75 83.29
N GLU A 122 -27.16 51.60 82.74
CA GLU A 122 -26.89 52.95 83.28
C GLU A 122 -28.07 53.92 83.09
N ALA A 123 -28.69 53.91 81.90
CA ALA A 123 -29.84 54.75 81.57
C ALA A 123 -31.12 54.33 82.30
N GLY A 124 -31.32 53.03 82.59
CA GLY A 124 -32.45 52.55 83.38
C GLY A 124 -32.33 52.83 84.88
N ALA A 125 -31.12 53.07 85.39
CA ALA A 125 -30.86 53.50 86.78
C ALA A 125 -31.12 55.00 87.00
N SER A 126 -31.16 55.79 85.92
CA SER A 126 -31.62 57.17 85.91
C SER A 126 -33.07 57.20 85.39
N SER A 127 -33.92 58.14 85.84
CA SER A 127 -35.35 58.18 85.48
C SER A 127 -35.56 58.57 84.00
N ALA A 128 -35.25 57.69 83.05
CA ALA A 128 -35.35 57.91 81.62
C ALA A 128 -36.78 57.64 81.08
N ASN A 129 -37.15 58.34 80.01
CA ASN A 129 -38.46 58.23 79.36
C ASN A 129 -38.68 56.81 78.80
N ALA A 130 -39.83 56.20 79.09
CA ALA A 130 -40.16 54.82 78.68
C ALA A 130 -40.00 54.53 77.16
N VAL A 131 -40.15 55.56 76.32
CA VAL A 131 -39.97 55.47 74.86
C VAL A 131 -38.52 55.21 74.45
N GLU A 132 -37.54 55.79 75.16
CA GLU A 132 -36.11 55.60 74.89
C GLU A 132 -35.66 54.19 75.30
N LEU A 133 -36.21 53.69 76.41
CA LEU A 133 -35.97 52.33 76.89
C LEU A 133 -36.51 51.29 75.89
N GLU A 134 -37.72 51.48 75.37
CA GLU A 134 -38.28 50.58 74.35
C GLU A 134 -37.48 50.61 73.03
N ALA A 135 -37.00 51.78 72.61
CA ALA A 135 -36.19 51.91 71.38
C ALA A 135 -34.87 51.15 71.52
N ALA A 136 -34.17 51.32 72.64
CA ALA A 136 -32.92 50.62 72.90
C ALA A 136 -33.13 49.11 73.13
N GLN A 137 -34.26 48.68 73.70
CA GLN A 137 -34.61 47.25 73.77
C GLN A 137 -34.83 46.62 72.39
N ARG A 138 -35.46 47.33 71.46
CA ARG A 138 -35.61 46.88 70.06
C ARG A 138 -34.24 46.81 69.35
N GLU A 139 -33.35 47.74 69.63
CA GLU A 139 -31.97 47.74 69.11
C GLU A 139 -31.15 46.56 69.66
N VAL A 140 -31.26 46.22 70.95
CA VAL A 140 -30.66 45.00 71.51
C VAL A 140 -31.18 43.74 70.83
N MET A 141 -32.48 43.66 70.55
CA MET A 141 -33.06 42.52 69.84
C MET A 141 -32.54 42.42 68.40
N ALA A 142 -32.45 43.54 67.68
CA ALA A 142 -31.86 43.57 66.34
C ALA A 142 -30.38 43.16 66.34
N LEU A 143 -29.60 43.59 67.34
CA LEU A 143 -28.21 43.17 67.52
C LEU A 143 -28.07 41.69 67.90
N ARG A 144 -29.01 41.14 68.67
CA ARG A 144 -29.05 39.70 68.96
C ARG A 144 -29.27 38.88 67.70
N ASP A 145 -30.24 39.25 66.87
CA ASP A 145 -30.50 38.60 65.59
C ASP A 145 -29.30 38.73 64.64
N HIS A 146 -28.61 39.88 64.66
CA HIS A 146 -27.39 40.08 63.86
C HIS A 146 -26.23 39.20 64.33
N VAL A 147 -26.01 39.09 65.65
CA VAL A 147 -25.01 38.19 66.24
C VAL A 147 -25.32 36.74 65.87
N GLU A 148 -26.57 36.29 65.97
CA GLU A 148 -26.96 34.92 65.61
C GLU A 148 -26.70 34.62 64.13
N ARG A 149 -26.96 35.58 63.22
CA ARG A 149 -26.60 35.44 61.80
C ARG A 149 -25.08 35.35 61.59
N LEU A 150 -24.30 36.17 62.28
CA LEU A 150 -22.84 36.13 62.18
C LEU A 150 -22.25 34.84 62.77
N GLU A 151 -22.86 34.28 63.83
CA GLU A 151 -22.50 32.95 64.37
C GLU A 151 -22.77 31.85 63.34
N TYR A 152 -23.91 31.92 62.63
CA TYR A 152 -24.21 31.00 61.54
C TYR A 152 -23.22 31.14 60.37
N GLU A 153 -22.88 32.36 59.96
CA GLU A 153 -21.90 32.61 58.90
C GLU A 153 -20.50 32.11 59.28
N LYS A 154 -20.08 32.32 60.53
CA LYS A 154 -18.81 31.81 61.05
C LYS A 154 -18.77 30.28 61.02
N THR A 155 -19.82 29.62 61.49
CA THR A 155 -19.88 28.15 61.49
C THR A 155 -19.86 27.60 60.05
N ALA A 156 -20.61 28.20 59.13
CA ALA A 156 -20.59 27.85 57.72
C ALA A 156 -19.24 28.11 57.03
N ALA A 157 -18.51 29.15 57.44
CA ALA A 157 -17.17 29.41 56.94
C ALA A 157 -16.16 28.38 57.46
N THR A 158 -16.25 28.00 58.74
CA THR A 158 -15.36 26.99 59.35
C THR A 158 -15.52 25.60 58.73
N THR A 159 -16.75 25.17 58.45
CA THR A 159 -16.99 23.87 57.79
C THR A 159 -16.42 23.85 56.38
N ARG A 160 -16.58 24.94 55.61
CA ARG A 160 -15.95 25.08 54.28
C ARG A 160 -14.43 25.05 54.34
N ALA A 161 -13.82 25.62 55.39
CA ALA A 161 -12.37 25.60 55.57
C ALA A 161 -11.85 24.17 55.78
N GLU A 162 -12.55 23.39 56.62
CA GLU A 162 -12.21 21.98 56.84
C GLU A 162 -12.37 21.12 55.57
N GLU A 163 -13.44 21.35 54.79
CA GLU A 163 -13.66 20.65 53.52
C GLU A 163 -12.54 20.97 52.51
N ALA A 164 -12.16 22.24 52.37
CA ALA A 164 -11.05 22.65 51.53
C ALA A 164 -9.72 22.02 51.98
N GLU A 165 -9.48 21.90 53.29
CA GLU A 165 -8.28 21.23 53.83
C GLU A 165 -8.27 19.73 53.50
N ARG A 166 -9.41 19.04 53.64
CA ARG A 166 -9.55 17.62 53.27
C ARG A 166 -9.28 17.41 51.77
N ASN A 167 -9.80 18.27 50.92
CA ASN A 167 -9.59 18.20 49.46
C ASN A 167 -8.11 18.37 49.09
N VAL A 168 -7.42 19.37 49.65
CA VAL A 168 -5.99 19.58 49.40
C VAL A 168 -5.16 18.37 49.88
N LYS A 169 -5.50 17.78 51.03
CA LYS A 169 -4.81 16.57 51.53
C LYS A 169 -4.99 15.38 50.58
N GLN A 170 -6.19 15.18 50.02
CA GLN A 170 -6.45 14.11 49.06
C GLN A 170 -5.67 14.32 47.75
N LEU A 171 -5.68 15.54 47.20
CA LEU A 171 -4.95 15.87 45.97
C LEU A 171 -3.43 15.67 46.14
N LYS A 172 -2.86 16.04 47.30
CA LYS A 172 -1.45 15.78 47.61
C LYS A 172 -1.12 14.29 47.64
N LYS A 173 -2.02 13.46 48.19
CA LYS A 173 -1.85 12.00 48.23
C LYS A 173 -1.92 11.38 46.84
N GLU A 174 -2.86 11.84 45.99
CA GLU A 174 -2.99 11.35 44.61
C GLU A 174 -1.78 11.72 43.76
N LYS A 175 -1.29 12.98 43.85
CA LYS A 175 -0.05 13.40 43.19
C LYS A 175 1.12 12.50 43.56
N LYS A 176 1.31 12.22 44.85
CA LYS A 176 2.40 11.37 45.33
C LYS A 176 2.29 9.93 44.84
N ARG A 177 1.07 9.39 44.75
CA ARG A 177 0.83 8.04 44.21
C ARG A 177 1.21 7.96 42.74
N ILE A 178 0.78 8.91 41.92
CA ILE A 178 1.06 8.92 40.48
C ILE A 178 2.57 9.04 40.22
N LEU A 179 3.27 9.88 40.98
CA LEU A 179 4.74 9.99 40.88
C LEU A 179 5.46 8.67 41.21
N ALA A 180 4.99 7.93 42.20
CA ALA A 180 5.55 6.61 42.53
C ALA A 180 5.29 5.55 41.44
N GLU A 181 4.15 5.63 40.75
CA GLU A 181 3.84 4.75 39.61
C GLU A 181 4.73 5.04 38.39
N THR A 182 5.14 6.29 38.18
CA THR A 182 6.07 6.67 37.09
C THR A 182 7.52 6.29 37.38
N ASP A 183 7.97 6.40 38.63
CA ASP A 183 9.35 6.06 39.02
C ASP A 183 9.58 4.54 39.15
N GLY A 184 8.50 3.75 39.17
CA GLY A 184 8.53 2.29 39.30
C GLY A 184 8.98 1.54 38.02
N VAL A 185 9.05 2.21 36.86
CA VAL A 185 9.68 1.65 35.67
C VAL A 185 11.19 1.88 35.79
N SER A 186 11.89 0.87 36.31
CA SER A 186 13.33 0.96 36.55
C SER A 186 14.09 1.10 35.23
N LEU A 187 15.08 2.00 35.20
CA LEU A 187 16.05 2.13 34.12
C LEU A 187 16.68 0.76 33.76
N ALA A 188 16.81 -0.14 34.73
CA ALA A 188 17.32 -1.49 34.52
C ALA A 188 16.39 -2.36 33.64
N ASP A 189 15.07 -2.24 33.79
CA ASP A 189 14.10 -3.01 32.99
C ASP A 189 14.10 -2.55 31.54
N LEU A 190 14.26 -1.24 31.32
CA LEU A 190 14.43 -0.65 29.98
C LEU A 190 15.74 -1.11 29.33
N HIS A 191 16.86 -1.12 30.08
CA HIS A 191 18.13 -1.65 29.57
C HIS A 191 18.04 -3.12 29.21
N TYR A 192 17.45 -3.95 30.08
CA TYR A 192 17.27 -5.38 29.82
C TYR A 192 16.40 -5.64 28.57
N SER A 193 15.31 -4.88 28.43
CA SER A 193 14.46 -4.95 27.23
C SER A 193 15.22 -4.55 25.97
N ASN A 194 16.02 -3.48 26.03
CA ASN A 194 16.80 -3.00 24.90
C ASN A 194 17.88 -4.01 24.47
N GLU A 195 18.61 -4.60 25.42
CA GLU A 195 19.61 -5.65 25.13
C GLU A 195 18.94 -6.87 24.48
N ARG A 196 17.80 -7.31 25.00
CA ARG A 196 17.04 -8.42 24.42
C ARG A 196 16.58 -8.13 22.99
N LEU A 197 16.02 -6.94 22.75
CA LEU A 197 15.57 -6.54 21.41
C LEU A 197 16.76 -6.41 20.44
N SER A 198 17.89 -5.87 20.91
CA SER A 198 19.12 -5.76 20.12
C SER A 198 19.68 -7.13 19.74
N ALA A 199 19.63 -8.11 20.66
CA ALA A 199 20.01 -9.49 20.38
C ALA A 199 19.08 -10.13 19.33
N GLN A 200 17.77 -9.92 19.45
CA GLN A 200 16.79 -10.41 18.47
C GLN A 200 16.99 -9.78 17.08
N LEU A 201 17.28 -8.48 17.01
CA LEU A 201 17.58 -7.79 15.75
C LEU A 201 18.82 -8.38 15.09
N THR A 202 19.88 -8.59 15.86
CA THR A 202 21.12 -9.19 15.36
C THR A 202 20.90 -10.61 14.83
N GLN A 203 20.07 -11.40 15.52
CA GLN A 203 19.71 -12.75 15.08
C GLN A 203 18.95 -12.74 13.76
N LEU A 204 17.95 -11.87 13.61
CA LEU A 204 17.18 -11.72 12.37
C LEU A 204 18.07 -11.27 11.21
N GLN A 205 18.98 -10.31 11.44
CA GLN A 205 19.93 -9.87 10.41
C GLN A 205 20.84 -11.00 9.93
N ARG A 206 21.33 -11.86 10.84
CA ARG A 206 22.13 -13.04 10.47
C ARG A 206 21.32 -14.06 9.66
N GLN A 207 20.06 -14.30 10.04
CA GLN A 207 19.17 -15.19 9.30
C GLN A 207 18.89 -14.67 7.89
N GLN A 208 18.65 -13.36 7.75
CA GLN A 208 18.45 -12.73 6.45
C GLN A 208 19.69 -12.87 5.56
N GLN A 209 20.89 -12.59 6.08
CA GLN A 209 22.13 -12.75 5.31
C GLN A 209 22.38 -14.21 4.89
N ALA A 210 22.07 -15.17 5.75
CA ALA A 210 22.17 -16.59 5.42
C ALA A 210 21.19 -16.98 4.31
N HIS A 211 19.94 -16.50 4.37
CA HIS A 211 18.93 -16.73 3.34
C HIS A 211 19.35 -16.12 2.00
N GLU A 212 19.77 -14.85 1.98
CA GLU A 212 20.27 -14.18 0.77
C GLU A 212 21.49 -14.91 0.18
N GLY A 213 22.38 -15.43 1.03
CA GLY A 213 23.51 -16.23 0.59
C GLY A 213 23.09 -17.55 -0.06
N GLN A 214 22.08 -18.23 0.50
CA GLN A 214 21.54 -19.47 -0.05
C GLN A 214 20.81 -19.26 -1.38
N GLU A 215 19.97 -18.21 -1.49
CA GLU A 215 19.29 -17.87 -2.73
C GLU A 215 20.27 -17.52 -3.84
N ARG A 216 21.27 -16.67 -3.56
CA ARG A 216 22.32 -16.33 -4.55
C ARG A 216 23.10 -17.56 -4.99
N ALA A 217 23.38 -18.50 -4.09
CA ALA A 217 24.07 -19.75 -4.45
C ALA A 217 23.19 -20.68 -5.30
N ALA A 218 21.90 -20.78 -4.97
CA ALA A 218 20.94 -21.55 -5.76
C ALA A 218 20.78 -20.97 -7.17
N ASP A 219 20.67 -19.64 -7.29
CA ASP A 219 20.59 -18.94 -8.56
C ASP A 219 21.87 -19.13 -9.39
N ALA A 220 23.05 -19.04 -8.77
CA ALA A 220 24.32 -19.28 -9.45
C ALA A 220 24.43 -20.71 -10.01
N ASN A 221 23.99 -21.71 -9.23
CA ASN A 221 23.94 -23.10 -9.69
C ASN A 221 22.96 -23.26 -10.85
N ARG A 222 21.79 -22.62 -10.78
CA ARG A 222 20.78 -22.69 -11.84
C ARG A 222 21.27 -22.04 -13.14
N ILE A 223 21.97 -20.92 -13.04
CA ILE A 223 22.62 -20.27 -14.19
C ILE A 223 23.65 -21.21 -14.81
N ALA A 224 24.50 -21.85 -14.01
CA ALA A 224 25.50 -22.80 -14.51
C ALA A 224 24.86 -24.00 -15.22
N GLU A 225 23.77 -24.54 -14.69
CA GLU A 225 22.99 -25.62 -15.34
C GLU A 225 22.44 -25.18 -16.70
N LEU A 226 21.85 -23.98 -16.76
CA LEU A 226 21.32 -23.42 -18.01
C LEU A 226 22.42 -23.17 -19.03
N ASP A 227 23.57 -22.64 -18.62
CA ASP A 227 24.72 -22.44 -19.49
C ASP A 227 25.24 -23.77 -20.08
N MET A 228 25.28 -24.83 -19.27
CA MET A 228 25.62 -26.16 -19.75
C MET A 228 24.61 -26.69 -20.76
N ALA A 229 23.31 -26.53 -20.49
CA ALA A 229 22.26 -26.96 -21.42
C ALA A 229 22.34 -26.20 -22.76
N VAL A 230 22.55 -24.88 -22.73
CA VAL A 230 22.72 -24.05 -23.93
C VAL A 230 23.92 -24.51 -24.76
N ARG A 231 25.05 -24.80 -24.11
CA ARG A 231 26.24 -25.32 -24.81
C ARG A 231 25.96 -26.67 -25.48
N THR A 232 25.30 -27.59 -24.79
CA THR A 232 24.92 -28.90 -25.34
C THR A 232 24.01 -28.75 -26.55
N LEU A 233 22.94 -27.95 -26.44
CA LEU A 233 22.00 -27.72 -27.53
C LEU A 233 22.67 -27.02 -28.73
N THR A 234 23.61 -26.12 -28.48
CA THR A 234 24.39 -25.45 -29.54
C THR A 234 25.26 -26.47 -30.30
N ASN A 235 25.91 -27.38 -29.58
CA ASN A 235 26.69 -28.46 -30.19
C ASN A 235 25.81 -29.44 -30.98
N GLU A 236 24.63 -29.77 -30.48
CA GLU A 236 23.67 -30.61 -31.19
C GLU A 236 23.13 -29.93 -32.45
N LEU A 237 22.79 -28.64 -32.37
CA LEU A 237 22.34 -27.86 -33.50
C LEU A 237 23.39 -27.82 -34.62
N THR A 238 24.64 -27.49 -34.27
CA THR A 238 25.74 -27.47 -35.25
C THR A 238 25.99 -28.85 -35.87
N ALA A 239 25.87 -29.93 -35.09
CA ALA A 239 25.97 -31.30 -35.60
C ALA A 239 24.82 -31.63 -36.58
N VAL A 240 23.59 -31.20 -36.29
CA VAL A 240 22.44 -31.38 -37.18
C VAL A 240 22.60 -30.57 -38.46
N GLU A 241 23.03 -29.31 -38.37
CA GLU A 241 23.31 -28.45 -39.52
C GLU A 241 24.34 -29.08 -40.46
N GLN A 242 25.43 -29.64 -39.91
CA GLN A 242 26.42 -30.37 -40.69
C GLN A 242 25.84 -31.60 -41.39
N ARG A 243 25.02 -32.40 -40.70
CA ARG A 243 24.36 -33.58 -41.32
C ARG A 243 23.38 -33.19 -42.43
N VAL A 244 22.66 -32.08 -42.26
CA VAL A 244 21.76 -31.56 -43.31
C VAL A 244 22.56 -31.06 -44.50
N ALA A 245 23.68 -30.35 -44.27
CA ALA A 245 24.55 -29.89 -45.34
C ALA A 245 25.14 -31.04 -46.16
N THR A 246 25.63 -32.11 -45.50
CA THR A 246 26.17 -33.29 -46.19
C THR A 246 25.08 -34.06 -46.95
N SER A 247 23.89 -34.23 -46.36
CA SER A 247 22.75 -34.87 -47.03
C SER A 247 22.29 -34.07 -48.26
N ARG A 248 22.22 -32.74 -48.17
CA ARG A 248 21.89 -31.88 -49.33
C ARG A 248 22.91 -32.04 -50.45
N ALA A 249 24.20 -32.00 -50.13
CA ALA A 249 25.25 -32.21 -51.13
C ALA A 249 25.14 -33.59 -51.81
N ALA A 250 24.87 -34.64 -51.04
CA ALA A 250 24.67 -35.99 -51.58
C ALA A 250 23.46 -36.06 -52.52
N HIS A 251 22.33 -35.44 -52.16
CA HIS A 251 21.15 -35.37 -53.02
C HIS A 251 21.37 -34.54 -54.29
N ASP A 252 22.11 -33.44 -54.21
CA ASP A 252 22.47 -32.63 -55.38
C ASP A 252 23.36 -33.43 -56.36
N ASP A 253 24.31 -34.20 -55.84
CA ASP A 253 25.15 -35.09 -56.65
C ASP A 253 24.35 -36.25 -57.28
N GLU A 254 23.42 -36.85 -56.53
CA GLU A 254 22.50 -37.87 -57.07
C GLU A 254 21.62 -37.29 -58.18
N ARG A 255 21.06 -36.09 -57.97
CA ARG A 255 20.26 -35.38 -58.98
C ARG A 255 21.06 -35.10 -60.24
N ARG A 256 22.33 -34.67 -60.11
CA ARG A 256 23.22 -34.49 -61.26
C ARG A 256 23.46 -35.80 -62.00
N ARG A 257 23.75 -36.90 -61.29
CA ARG A 257 23.95 -38.22 -61.91
C ARG A 257 22.72 -38.70 -62.67
N LEU A 258 21.54 -38.56 -62.08
CA LEU A 258 20.28 -38.94 -62.74
C LEU A 258 20.00 -38.07 -63.98
N GLN A 259 20.29 -36.77 -63.90
CA GLN A 259 20.18 -35.88 -65.07
C GLN A 259 21.13 -36.30 -66.19
N GLU A 260 22.39 -36.60 -65.87
CA GLU A 260 23.37 -37.08 -66.86
C GLU A 260 22.94 -38.41 -67.49
N GLN A 261 22.36 -39.32 -66.70
CA GLN A 261 21.82 -40.59 -67.23
C GLN A 261 20.65 -40.35 -68.18
N LEU A 262 19.72 -39.48 -67.81
CA LEU A 262 18.58 -39.10 -68.65
C LEU A 262 19.06 -38.48 -69.98
N ASP A 263 20.02 -37.55 -69.92
CA ASP A 263 20.58 -36.90 -71.11
C ASP A 263 21.35 -37.87 -72.03
N ARG A 264 21.92 -38.95 -71.47
CA ARG A 264 22.54 -40.02 -72.26
C ARG A 264 21.46 -40.85 -72.96
N GLN A 265 20.44 -41.30 -72.22
CA GLN A 265 19.33 -42.07 -72.79
C GLN A 265 18.61 -41.30 -73.90
N PHE A 266 18.36 -40.00 -73.72
CA PHE A 266 17.76 -39.18 -74.79
C PHE A 266 18.64 -39.11 -76.05
N ARG A 267 19.96 -39.04 -75.90
CA ARG A 267 20.89 -39.07 -77.04
C ARG A 267 20.83 -40.42 -77.75
N ASP A 268 20.88 -41.52 -77.00
CA ASP A 268 20.81 -42.87 -77.56
C ASP A 268 19.49 -43.08 -78.31
N PHE A 269 18.34 -42.72 -77.72
CA PHE A 269 17.04 -42.76 -78.39
C PHE A 269 16.97 -41.86 -79.63
N SER A 270 17.63 -40.70 -79.61
CA SER A 270 17.68 -39.82 -80.78
C SER A 270 18.48 -40.45 -81.92
N VAL A 271 19.55 -41.19 -81.62
CA VAL A 271 20.34 -41.93 -82.62
C VAL A 271 19.53 -43.11 -83.16
N GLU A 272 18.96 -43.94 -82.28
CA GLU A 272 18.11 -45.07 -82.69
C GLU A 272 16.95 -44.61 -83.58
N ARG A 273 16.31 -43.49 -83.23
CA ARG A 273 15.25 -42.91 -84.05
C ARG A 273 15.75 -42.51 -85.44
N ALA A 274 16.91 -41.85 -85.53
CA ALA A 274 17.48 -41.47 -86.81
C ALA A 274 17.84 -42.69 -87.67
N GLU A 275 18.33 -43.77 -87.05
CA GLU A 275 18.58 -45.05 -87.71
C GLU A 275 17.28 -45.70 -88.23
N CYS A 276 16.23 -45.73 -87.41
CA CYS A 276 14.91 -46.19 -87.83
C CYS A 276 14.35 -45.37 -89.01
N ASP A 277 14.45 -44.04 -88.93
CA ASP A 277 14.01 -43.13 -89.99
C ASP A 277 14.77 -43.41 -91.31
N ALA A 278 16.09 -43.64 -91.23
CA ALA A 278 16.91 -44.00 -92.40
C ALA A 278 16.50 -45.35 -93.02
N VAL A 279 16.23 -46.36 -92.19
CA VAL A 279 15.74 -47.67 -92.67
C VAL A 279 14.38 -47.53 -93.35
N VAL A 280 13.45 -46.77 -92.76
CA VAL A 280 12.13 -46.51 -93.34
C VAL A 280 12.25 -45.79 -94.69
N GLN A 281 13.11 -44.78 -94.79
CA GLN A 281 13.37 -44.08 -96.06
C GLN A 281 13.95 -45.02 -97.13
N ALA A 282 14.91 -45.88 -96.75
CA ALA A 282 15.49 -46.85 -97.66
C ALA A 282 14.47 -47.89 -98.14
N MET A 283 13.58 -48.35 -97.25
CA MET A 283 12.47 -49.24 -97.60
C MET A 283 11.47 -48.55 -98.53
N GLY A 284 11.09 -47.31 -98.24
CA GLY A 284 10.21 -46.50 -99.10
C GLY A 284 10.78 -46.38 -100.52
N SER A 285 12.05 -46.02 -100.64
CA SER A 285 12.75 -45.91 -101.94
C SER A 285 12.77 -47.23 -102.72
N LYS A 286 12.96 -48.37 -102.03
CA LYS A 286 12.89 -49.71 -102.66
C LYS A 286 11.49 -50.06 -103.14
N LEU A 287 10.46 -49.72 -102.36
CA LEU A 287 9.07 -49.93 -102.74
C LEU A 287 8.70 -49.10 -103.98
N GLU A 288 9.12 -47.84 -104.04
CA GLU A 288 8.94 -46.99 -105.22
C GLU A 288 9.63 -47.57 -106.46
N ALA A 289 10.87 -48.04 -106.34
CA ALA A 289 11.59 -48.67 -107.44
C ALA A 289 10.93 -49.97 -107.93
N LEU A 290 10.44 -50.80 -106.99
CA LEU A 290 9.68 -52.01 -107.32
C LEU A 290 8.36 -51.66 -108.01
N ASN A 291 7.65 -50.63 -107.53
CA ASN A 291 6.41 -50.16 -108.14
C ASN A 291 6.65 -49.72 -109.60
N PHE A 292 7.70 -48.92 -109.84
CA PHE A 292 8.09 -48.52 -111.20
C PHE A 292 8.43 -49.73 -112.09
N ARG A 293 9.11 -50.75 -111.56
CA ARG A 293 9.42 -51.97 -112.32
C ARG A 293 8.16 -52.77 -112.63
N VAL A 294 7.21 -52.86 -111.70
CA VAL A 294 5.91 -53.50 -111.93
C VAL A 294 5.14 -52.77 -113.02
N ASP A 295 5.04 -51.43 -112.95
CA ASP A 295 4.38 -50.62 -113.98
C ASP A 295 5.02 -50.81 -115.36
N HIS A 296 6.36 -50.83 -115.40
CA HIS A 296 7.11 -51.07 -116.63
C HIS A 296 6.84 -52.46 -117.22
N LEU A 297 6.94 -53.51 -116.39
CA LEU A 297 6.64 -54.90 -116.78
C LEU A 297 5.18 -55.07 -117.23
N GLN A 298 4.23 -54.37 -116.59
CA GLN A 298 2.84 -54.36 -117.02
C GLN A 298 2.69 -53.74 -118.41
N SER A 299 3.42 -52.65 -118.70
CA SER A 299 3.43 -52.04 -120.04
C SER A 299 4.06 -52.95 -121.10
N GLU A 300 5.19 -53.61 -120.80
CA GLU A 300 5.84 -54.57 -121.70
C GLU A 300 4.90 -55.76 -121.98
N ASN A 301 4.24 -56.29 -120.94
CA ASN A 301 3.29 -57.38 -121.08
C ASN A 301 2.10 -56.98 -121.96
N ALA A 302 1.59 -55.75 -121.82
CA ALA A 302 0.54 -55.22 -122.69
C ALA A 302 1.01 -55.13 -124.15
N GLN A 303 2.24 -54.66 -124.40
CA GLN A 303 2.83 -54.62 -125.74
C GLN A 303 2.99 -56.01 -126.34
N LEU A 304 3.53 -56.97 -125.58
CA LEU A 304 3.71 -58.36 -126.03
C LEU A 304 2.37 -59.03 -126.32
N LYS A 305 1.34 -58.81 -125.50
CA LYS A 305 -0.03 -59.26 -125.77
C LYS A 305 -0.56 -58.68 -127.09
N GLN A 306 -0.36 -57.38 -127.33
CA GLN A 306 -0.78 -56.73 -128.57
C GLN A 306 -0.05 -57.30 -129.80
N GLN A 307 1.25 -57.56 -129.68
CA GLN A 307 2.04 -58.21 -130.73
C GLN A 307 1.55 -59.64 -131.00
N LEU A 308 1.26 -60.42 -129.96
CA LEU A 308 0.70 -61.77 -130.08
C LEU A 308 -0.66 -61.76 -130.80
N ILE A 309 -1.56 -60.87 -130.41
CA ILE A 309 -2.86 -60.69 -131.08
C ILE A 309 -2.66 -60.37 -132.57
N THR A 310 -1.72 -59.48 -132.88
CA THR A 310 -1.41 -59.09 -134.26
C THR A 310 -0.85 -60.27 -135.06
N ALA A 311 0.10 -61.03 -134.50
CA ALA A 311 0.68 -62.21 -135.13
C ALA A 311 -0.35 -63.33 -135.34
N GLN A 312 -1.25 -63.56 -134.36
CA GLN A 312 -2.36 -64.51 -134.49
C GLN A 312 -3.33 -64.10 -135.61
N ALA A 313 -3.66 -62.80 -135.72
CA ALA A 313 -4.49 -62.28 -136.80
C ALA A 313 -3.82 -62.46 -138.18
N GLN A 314 -2.52 -62.19 -138.28
CA GLN A 314 -1.74 -62.43 -139.50
C GLN A 314 -1.70 -63.92 -139.88
N ALA A 315 -1.47 -64.81 -138.91
CA ALA A 315 -1.48 -66.26 -139.12
C ALA A 315 -2.86 -66.76 -139.57
N ALA A 316 -3.95 -66.25 -138.98
CA ALA A 316 -5.31 -66.56 -139.39
C ALA A 316 -5.60 -66.08 -140.83
N ALA A 317 -5.12 -64.89 -141.22
CA ALA A 317 -5.23 -64.39 -142.60
C ALA A 317 -4.45 -65.27 -143.60
N LEU A 318 -3.26 -65.75 -143.23
CA LEU A 318 -2.49 -66.70 -144.04
C LEU A 318 -3.20 -68.07 -144.17
N GLN A 319 -3.83 -68.58 -143.11
CA GLN A 319 -4.65 -69.80 -143.20
C GLN A 319 -5.89 -69.61 -144.09
N ALA A 320 -6.53 -68.43 -144.03
CA ALA A 320 -7.66 -68.09 -144.90
C ALA A 320 -7.25 -68.02 -146.39
N THR A 321 -6.06 -67.50 -146.68
CA THR A 321 -5.53 -67.51 -148.07
C THR A 321 -5.16 -68.91 -148.54
N HIS A 322 -4.51 -69.75 -147.70
CA HIS A 322 -4.23 -71.15 -148.03
C HIS A 322 -5.47 -72.00 -148.27
N THR A 323 -6.54 -71.80 -147.49
CA THR A 323 -7.82 -72.49 -147.72
C THR A 323 -8.53 -72.00 -148.99
N SER A 324 -8.36 -70.72 -149.38
CA SER A 324 -8.85 -70.22 -150.67
C SER A 324 -8.08 -70.78 -151.87
N VAL A 325 -6.74 -70.91 -151.77
CA VAL A 325 -5.89 -71.48 -152.84
C VAL A 325 -6.13 -72.99 -153.00
N GLY A 326 -6.41 -73.70 -151.89
CA GLY A 326 -6.83 -75.10 -151.93
C GLY A 326 -8.21 -75.31 -152.59
N ARG A 327 -9.06 -74.28 -152.64
CA ARG A 327 -10.40 -74.34 -153.27
C ARG A 327 -10.38 -74.05 -154.77
N VAL A 328 -9.36 -73.37 -155.28
CA VAL A 328 -9.21 -73.08 -156.72
C VAL A 328 -8.55 -74.24 -157.49
N LYS A 329 -8.03 -75.26 -156.78
CA LYS A 329 -7.45 -76.49 -157.37
C LYS A 329 -8.36 -77.72 -157.29
N ARG A 330 -9.66 -77.55 -157.08
CA ARG A 330 -10.67 -78.61 -157.30
C ARG A 330 -11.59 -78.22 -158.44
#